data_AF-A0A959VPW4-F1
#
_entry.id   AF-A0A959VPW4-F1
#
_cell.length_a   1.000
_cell.length_b   1.000
_cell.length_c   1.000
_cell.angle_alpha   90.00
_cell.angle_beta   90.00
_cell.angle_gamma   90.00
#
_symmetry.space_group_name_H-M   'P 1'
#
loop_
_entity.id
_entity.type
_entity.pdbx_description
1 polymer ?
#
loop_
_entity_poly.entity_id
_entity_poly.type
_entity_poly.pdbx_seq_one_letter_code
_entity_poly.pdbx_strand_id
1 'polypeptide(L)'
;MLNTTGRLAPSGRGRVFLTLALLLVGALTVTLLAAHPADAKRKHKKPNTVKVMTRNLYLGADLSPAINATSTNDFINKNGQILRDVDTNNFPVRARGLSNEIKKVSPDLVGLQEVALWRTGPVNLAAATGGEKTATTVHIDFLKELMTRLNKGKKRYRVVKVQNEFDFEAPADYNGVEGDGNLPGINSNGEIDGRLTMRDVILAKVGAGVKTKNVKSGNYNTIYTPVISGIPVNVERGWLSADAKVRKGKWF
;
A
#
# COMPACT_ATOMS: atom_id res chain seq x y z
N MET A 1 56.47 -11.70 -47.07
CA MET A 1 55.89 -12.75 -47.96
C MET A 1 54.40 -12.85 -47.57
N LEU A 2 53.39 -12.93 -48.45
CA LEU A 2 53.19 -13.84 -49.62
C LEU A 2 53.18 -15.31 -49.15
N ASN A 3 52.26 -16.22 -49.50
CA ASN A 3 50.99 -16.14 -50.26
C ASN A 3 50.13 -17.40 -49.87
N THR A 4 48.89 -17.70 -50.29
CA THR A 4 48.00 -17.18 -51.36
C THR A 4 46.51 -17.42 -51.03
N THR A 5 45.65 -16.44 -51.35
CA THR A 5 44.24 -16.51 -51.83
C THR A 5 43.31 -17.72 -51.58
N GLY A 6 42.05 -17.40 -51.23
CA GLY A 6 40.83 -18.15 -51.61
C GLY A 6 39.66 -17.20 -51.87
N ARG A 7 39.05 -17.25 -53.07
CA ARG A 7 37.92 -16.38 -53.50
C ARG A 7 36.92 -17.16 -54.35
N LEU A 8 35.63 -16.82 -54.24
CA LEU A 8 34.52 -16.82 -55.24
C LEU A 8 33.20 -16.87 -54.41
N ALA A 9 32.35 -15.83 -54.34
CA ALA A 9 31.55 -15.13 -55.37
C ALA A 9 30.12 -15.71 -55.52
N PRO A 10 29.04 -14.91 -55.38
CA PRO A 10 27.65 -15.39 -55.36
C PRO A 10 26.92 -15.31 -56.72
N SER A 11 25.75 -15.97 -56.85
CA SER A 11 24.93 -15.93 -58.08
C SER A 11 23.42 -16.11 -57.87
N GLY A 12 22.62 -15.25 -58.52
CA GLY A 12 21.13 -15.31 -58.57
C GLY A 12 20.49 -13.92 -58.49
N ARG A 13 20.39 -13.13 -59.57
CA ARG A 13 19.37 -13.16 -60.65
C ARG A 13 17.92 -12.95 -60.13
N GLY A 14 17.17 -11.90 -60.51
CA GLY A 14 17.50 -10.67 -61.26
C GLY A 14 16.27 -10.01 -61.95
N ARG A 15 16.49 -8.88 -62.64
CA ARG A 15 15.55 -8.09 -63.51
C ARG A 15 14.41 -7.37 -62.77
N VAL A 16 14.12 -6.05 -62.87
CA VAL A 16 14.34 -4.94 -63.86
C VAL A 16 13.29 -4.84 -64.98
N PHE A 17 12.43 -3.80 -64.87
CA PHE A 17 11.93 -2.87 -65.92
C PHE A 17 11.68 -1.51 -65.18
N LEU A 18 12.02 -0.29 -65.66
CA LEU A 18 11.66 0.46 -66.89
C LEU A 18 10.14 0.79 -66.97
N THR A 19 9.68 2.01 -67.32
CA THR A 19 10.33 3.20 -67.94
C THR A 19 9.65 4.53 -67.52
N LEU A 20 10.28 5.68 -67.80
CA LEU A 20 9.70 7.03 -67.69
C LEU A 20 8.93 7.45 -68.97
N ALA A 21 7.91 8.32 -68.85
CA ALA A 21 7.37 9.14 -69.94
C ALA A 21 6.70 10.42 -69.39
N LEU A 22 6.68 11.51 -70.16
CA LEU A 22 6.16 12.84 -69.78
C LEU A 22 5.11 13.35 -70.79
N LEU A 23 4.51 14.52 -70.44
CA LEU A 23 3.74 15.50 -71.27
C LEU A 23 2.19 15.44 -71.14
N LEU A 24 1.44 16.54 -71.37
CA LEU A 24 1.44 17.90 -70.78
C LEU A 24 0.21 18.70 -71.30
N VAL A 25 -0.40 19.54 -70.45
CA VAL A 25 -1.35 20.66 -70.75
C VAL A 25 -2.81 20.35 -71.18
N GLY A 26 -3.76 20.95 -70.45
CA GLY A 26 -5.04 21.49 -70.98
C GLY A 26 -6.33 20.67 -70.70
N ALA A 27 -7.48 21.26 -70.31
CA ALA A 27 -7.74 22.63 -69.82
C ALA A 27 -9.08 22.71 -69.03
N LEU A 28 -9.18 23.72 -68.14
CA LEU A 28 -10.40 24.43 -67.69
C LEU A 28 -11.70 23.64 -67.32
N THR A 29 -11.97 23.47 -66.01
CA THR A 29 -13.36 23.31 -65.50
C THR A 29 -13.62 24.01 -64.16
N VAL A 30 -14.70 24.81 -64.17
CA VAL A 30 -15.57 25.34 -63.10
C VAL A 30 -15.13 25.23 -61.62
N THR A 31 -15.05 26.37 -60.95
CA THR A 31 -15.05 26.47 -59.48
C THR A 31 -16.42 26.14 -58.87
N LEU A 32 -16.55 24.99 -58.22
CA LEU A 32 -17.55 24.83 -57.15
C LEU A 32 -16.88 25.13 -55.81
N LEU A 33 -17.28 26.22 -55.15
CA LEU A 33 -17.11 26.33 -53.70
C LEU A 33 -18.11 25.37 -53.04
N ALA A 34 -17.71 24.10 -52.91
CA ALA A 34 -18.37 23.17 -52.02
C ALA A 34 -18.22 23.72 -50.59
N ALA A 35 -19.27 24.39 -50.11
CA ALA A 35 -19.40 24.81 -48.72
C ALA A 35 -19.53 23.57 -47.83
N HIS A 36 -18.38 22.94 -47.55
CA HIS A 36 -18.28 21.84 -46.61
C HIS A 36 -18.88 22.34 -45.29
N PRO A 37 -19.92 21.68 -44.73
CA PRO A 37 -20.40 22.05 -43.41
C PRO A 37 -19.20 21.92 -42.47
N ALA A 38 -18.84 23.02 -41.81
CA ALA A 38 -17.63 23.07 -41.00
C ALA A 38 -17.75 22.02 -39.89
N ASP A 39 -17.08 20.88 -40.07
CA ASP A 39 -17.25 19.71 -39.23
C ASP A 39 -16.71 20.05 -37.85
N ALA A 40 -17.63 20.43 -36.98
CA ALA A 40 -17.37 21.16 -35.75
C ALA A 40 -16.79 20.21 -34.71
N LYS A 41 -15.51 19.85 -34.91
CA LYS A 41 -14.73 18.80 -34.24
C LYS A 41 -15.24 18.63 -32.82
N ARG A 42 -16.13 17.64 -32.64
CA ARG A 42 -16.82 17.39 -31.37
C ARG A 42 -15.74 17.28 -30.32
N LYS A 43 -15.59 18.30 -29.45
CA LYS A 43 -14.51 18.35 -28.45
C LYS A 43 -14.66 17.11 -27.58
N HIS A 44 -13.87 16.07 -27.87
CA HIS A 44 -13.87 14.82 -27.12
C HIS A 44 -13.61 15.19 -25.67
N LYS A 45 -14.66 15.12 -24.84
CA LYS A 45 -14.59 15.48 -23.42
C LYS A 45 -13.51 14.57 -22.83
N LYS A 46 -12.35 15.16 -22.47
CA LYS A 46 -11.19 14.38 -21.98
C LYS A 46 -11.70 13.37 -20.95
N PRO A 47 -11.43 12.06 -21.12
CA PRO A 47 -12.04 11.04 -20.29
C PRO A 47 -11.75 11.36 -18.82
N ASN A 48 -12.79 11.30 -17.99
CA ASN A 48 -12.71 11.68 -16.58
C ASN A 48 -11.93 10.63 -15.81
N THR A 49 -10.60 10.69 -15.96
CA THR A 49 -9.65 9.72 -15.46
C THR A 49 -9.68 9.75 -13.94
N VAL A 50 -10.06 8.62 -13.35
CA VAL A 50 -9.92 8.36 -11.92
C VAL A 50 -8.49 7.88 -11.70
N LYS A 51 -7.80 8.41 -10.69
CA LYS A 51 -6.53 7.86 -10.25
C LYS A 51 -6.69 7.22 -8.88
N VAL A 52 -6.49 5.92 -8.80
CA VAL A 52 -6.41 5.15 -7.54
C VAL A 52 -4.94 4.84 -7.22
N MET A 53 -4.67 4.44 -5.98
CA MET A 53 -3.35 4.02 -5.50
C MET A 53 -3.55 3.00 -4.38
N THR A 54 -2.68 1.99 -4.28
CA THR A 54 -2.63 1.07 -3.14
C THR A 54 -1.25 1.11 -2.50
N ARG A 55 -1.17 1.15 -1.17
CA ARG A 55 0.09 1.19 -0.42
C ARG A 55 0.00 0.42 0.88
N ASN A 56 0.68 -0.73 0.92
CA ASN A 56 1.13 -1.32 2.16
C ASN A 56 2.09 -0.35 2.86
N LEU A 57 1.87 -0.08 4.15
CA LEU A 57 2.71 0.81 4.95
C LEU A 57 3.89 0.09 5.63
N TYR A 58 3.90 -1.25 5.64
CA TYR A 58 4.74 -2.15 6.43
C TYR A 58 4.70 -1.87 7.93
N LEU A 59 4.16 -2.81 8.70
CA LEU A 59 3.78 -2.67 10.12
C LEU A 59 4.87 -2.22 11.10
N GLY A 60 6.14 -2.25 10.70
CA GLY A 60 7.27 -1.66 11.43
C GLY A 60 8.39 -2.64 11.72
N ALA A 61 8.05 -3.89 12.04
CA ALA A 61 9.00 -4.96 12.36
C ALA A 61 8.59 -6.28 11.68
N ASP A 62 9.50 -7.25 11.65
CA ASP A 62 9.19 -8.62 11.27
C ASP A 62 8.68 -9.40 12.49
N LEU A 63 7.51 -10.03 12.38
CA LEU A 63 6.91 -10.82 13.47
C LEU A 63 7.44 -12.26 13.51
N SER A 64 8.16 -12.69 12.46
CA SER A 64 8.65 -14.06 12.32
C SER A 64 9.46 -14.58 13.52
N PRO A 65 10.31 -13.78 14.21
CA PRO A 65 11.03 -14.24 15.39
C PRO A 65 10.08 -14.69 16.51
N ALA A 66 9.05 -13.92 16.83
CA ALA A 66 8.11 -14.28 17.90
C ALA A 66 7.12 -15.39 17.47
N ILE A 67 6.71 -15.42 16.21
CA ILE A 67 5.83 -16.48 15.67
C ILE A 67 6.53 -17.86 15.75
N ASN A 68 7.84 -17.92 15.52
CA ASN A 68 8.63 -19.15 15.58
C ASN A 68 9.28 -19.41 16.94
N ALA A 69 8.97 -18.62 17.98
CA ALA A 69 9.57 -18.75 19.29
C ALA A 69 9.18 -20.07 19.97
N THR A 70 10.18 -20.79 20.49
CA THR A 70 10.02 -22.18 20.95
C THR A 70 9.64 -22.32 22.43
N SER A 71 9.49 -21.22 23.14
CA SER A 71 9.08 -21.17 24.55
C SER A 71 8.52 -19.79 24.91
N THR A 72 7.70 -19.70 25.95
CA THR A 72 7.17 -18.42 26.48
C THR A 72 8.28 -17.41 26.78
N ASN A 73 9.43 -17.88 27.29
CA ASN A 73 10.58 -17.03 27.58
C ASN A 73 11.20 -16.44 26.30
N ASP A 74 11.45 -17.27 25.29
CA ASP A 74 11.94 -16.81 23.98
C ASP A 74 10.91 -15.88 23.30
N PHE A 75 9.61 -16.21 23.38
CA PHE A 75 8.54 -15.36 22.84
C PHE A 75 8.56 -13.95 23.44
N ILE A 76 8.68 -13.81 24.77
CA ILE A 76 8.72 -12.50 25.45
C ILE A 76 9.95 -11.69 24.98
N ASN A 77 11.11 -12.34 24.90
CA ASN A 77 12.35 -11.71 24.43
C ASN A 77 12.26 -11.30 22.94
N LYS A 78 11.58 -12.09 22.09
CA LYS A 78 11.33 -11.74 20.67
C LYS A 78 10.25 -10.67 20.49
N ASN A 79 9.19 -10.67 21.29
CA ASN A 79 8.16 -9.62 21.29
C ASN A 79 8.78 -8.27 21.72
N GLY A 80 9.69 -8.33 22.70
CA GLY A 80 10.61 -7.25 23.05
C GLY A 80 11.43 -6.71 21.89
N GLN A 81 12.10 -7.61 21.15
CA GLN A 81 12.85 -7.25 19.95
C GLN A 81 11.95 -6.57 18.90
N ILE A 82 10.75 -7.09 18.66
CA ILE A 82 9.77 -6.54 17.70
C ILE A 82 9.42 -5.09 18.03
N LEU A 83 9.22 -4.74 19.30
CA LEU A 83 8.97 -3.35 19.72
C LEU A 83 10.19 -2.44 19.45
N ARG A 84 11.41 -2.90 19.78
CA ARG A 84 12.67 -2.18 19.47
C ARG A 84 12.90 -2.02 17.96
N ASP A 85 12.48 -2.99 17.15
CA ASP A 85 12.53 -2.93 15.70
C ASP A 85 11.52 -1.91 15.13
N VAL A 86 10.32 -1.76 15.73
CA VAL A 86 9.34 -0.71 15.39
C VAL A 86 9.91 0.70 15.64
N ASP A 87 10.63 0.90 16.75
CA ASP A 87 11.30 2.16 17.05
C ASP A 87 12.41 2.47 16.04
N THR A 88 13.25 1.47 15.77
CA THR A 88 14.36 1.54 14.80
C THR A 88 13.86 1.81 13.38
N ASN A 89 12.69 1.28 13.01
CA ASN A 89 12.03 1.53 11.72
C ASN A 89 11.61 3.00 11.52
N ASN A 90 11.43 3.74 12.61
CA ASN A 90 11.12 5.17 12.67
C ASN A 90 10.02 5.58 11.67
N PHE A 91 8.80 5.06 11.87
CA PHE A 91 7.68 5.34 10.98
C PHE A 91 7.42 6.84 10.72
N PRO A 92 7.60 7.79 11.67
CA PRO A 92 7.51 9.23 11.39
C PRO A 92 8.42 9.73 10.25
N VAL A 93 9.57 9.09 10.00
CA VAL A 93 10.43 9.35 8.82
C VAL A 93 9.81 8.72 7.57
N ARG A 94 9.45 7.44 7.60
CA ARG A 94 8.85 6.71 6.46
C ARG A 94 7.54 7.37 5.98
N ALA A 95 6.68 7.78 6.90
CA ALA A 95 5.45 8.54 6.67
C ALA A 95 5.69 9.86 5.90
N ARG A 96 6.86 10.49 6.08
CA ARG A 96 7.25 11.69 5.31
C ARG A 96 7.39 11.33 3.83
N GLY A 97 8.16 10.29 3.52
CA GLY A 97 8.37 9.76 2.17
C GLY A 97 7.07 9.30 1.51
N LEU A 98 6.31 8.44 2.19
CA LEU A 98 4.99 7.95 1.74
C LEU A 98 4.02 9.10 1.47
N SER A 99 3.97 10.12 2.33
CA SER A 99 3.13 11.30 2.08
C SER A 99 3.57 12.10 0.85
N ASN A 100 4.87 12.16 0.56
CA ASN A 100 5.41 12.88 -0.59
C ASN A 100 5.13 12.12 -1.89
N GLU A 101 5.24 10.80 -1.87
CA GLU A 101 4.82 9.93 -2.97
C GLU A 101 3.33 10.12 -3.29
N ILE A 102 2.44 9.98 -2.31
CA ILE A 102 0.99 10.15 -2.47
C ILE A 102 0.67 11.58 -2.96
N LYS A 103 1.36 12.63 -2.47
CA LYS A 103 1.19 14.01 -2.97
C LYS A 103 1.60 14.15 -4.44
N LYS A 104 2.73 13.54 -4.85
CA LYS A 104 3.29 13.57 -6.21
C LYS A 104 2.40 12.83 -7.21
N VAL A 105 1.97 11.60 -6.86
CA VAL A 105 1.01 10.82 -7.65
C VAL A 105 -0.37 11.52 -7.67
N SER A 106 -0.74 12.13 -6.55
CA SER A 106 -1.96 12.91 -6.35
C SER A 106 -3.27 12.14 -6.65
N PRO A 107 -3.43 10.88 -6.23
CA PRO A 107 -4.59 10.05 -6.57
C PRO A 107 -5.88 10.57 -5.91
N ASP A 108 -7.04 10.31 -6.54
CA ASP A 108 -8.37 10.65 -6.03
C ASP A 108 -8.76 9.78 -4.82
N LEU A 109 -8.30 8.52 -4.80
CA LEU A 109 -8.49 7.54 -3.74
C LEU A 109 -7.19 6.81 -3.43
N VAL A 110 -6.98 6.40 -2.17
CA VAL A 110 -5.87 5.53 -1.74
C VAL A 110 -6.42 4.41 -0.88
N GLY A 111 -6.09 3.15 -1.20
CA GLY A 111 -6.20 2.03 -0.26
C GLY A 111 -4.86 1.84 0.46
N LEU A 112 -4.90 1.61 1.77
CA LEU A 112 -3.73 1.42 2.61
C LEU A 112 -3.84 0.10 3.38
N GLN A 113 -2.75 -0.67 3.36
CA GLN A 113 -2.61 -1.93 4.10
C GLN A 113 -1.55 -1.81 5.20
N GLU A 114 -1.59 -2.70 6.19
CA GLU A 114 -0.69 -2.73 7.35
C GLU A 114 -0.60 -1.39 8.08
N VAL A 115 -1.76 -0.73 8.27
CA VAL A 115 -1.83 0.57 8.93
C VAL A 115 -1.76 0.40 10.45
N ALA A 116 -0.62 -0.10 10.94
CA ALA A 116 -0.43 -0.49 12.32
C ALA A 116 -0.78 0.62 13.34
N LEU A 117 -1.34 0.19 14.46
CA LEU A 117 -1.41 0.92 15.71
C LEU A 117 -0.68 0.07 16.75
N TRP A 118 0.48 0.55 17.20
CA TRP A 118 1.21 -0.05 18.30
C TRP A 118 0.84 0.66 19.60
N ARG A 119 0.59 -0.14 20.64
CA ARG A 119 0.26 0.31 22.00
C ARG A 119 1.10 -0.46 23.01
N THR A 120 1.27 0.14 24.18
CA THR A 120 1.93 -0.47 25.34
C THR A 120 1.08 -0.31 26.60
N GLY A 121 1.42 -1.07 27.64
CA GLY A 121 0.79 -0.98 28.96
C GLY A 121 1.54 -1.79 30.01
N PRO A 122 1.06 -1.78 31.27
CA PRO A 122 1.50 -2.72 32.29
C PRO A 122 1.27 -4.17 31.83
N VAL A 123 2.10 -5.09 32.33
CA VAL A 123 2.06 -6.52 31.98
C VAL A 123 0.68 -7.14 32.25
N ASN A 124 0.17 -7.89 31.27
CA ASN A 124 -1.18 -8.46 31.26
C ASN A 124 -1.25 -9.81 30.54
N LEU A 125 -0.63 -10.84 31.14
CA LEU A 125 -0.57 -12.20 30.57
C LEU A 125 -1.91 -12.77 30.07
N ALA A 126 -3.03 -12.41 30.72
CA ALA A 126 -4.36 -12.86 30.33
C ALA A 126 -4.78 -12.40 28.93
N ALA A 127 -4.30 -11.24 28.45
CA ALA A 127 -4.63 -10.71 27.13
C ALA A 127 -4.16 -11.62 25.99
N ALA A 128 -2.98 -12.24 26.14
CA ALA A 128 -2.44 -13.18 25.16
C ALA A 128 -3.32 -14.43 25.03
N THR A 129 -3.96 -14.86 26.12
CA THR A 129 -4.85 -16.03 26.18
C THR A 129 -6.35 -15.68 26.04
N GLY A 130 -6.69 -14.52 25.48
CA GLY A 130 -8.07 -14.13 25.16
C GLY A 130 -8.85 -13.43 26.29
N GLY A 131 -8.18 -13.03 27.37
CA GLY A 131 -8.72 -12.14 28.40
C GLY A 131 -8.85 -10.69 27.93
N GLU A 132 -9.18 -9.78 28.86
CA GLU A 132 -9.25 -8.36 28.55
C GLU A 132 -7.88 -7.80 28.18
N LYS A 133 -7.86 -6.98 27.12
CA LYS A 133 -6.65 -6.38 26.55
C LYS A 133 -6.54 -4.91 26.98
N THR A 134 -5.67 -4.62 27.94
CA THR A 134 -5.56 -3.36 28.69
C THR A 134 -4.48 -2.39 28.18
N ALA A 135 -3.58 -2.83 27.29
CA ALA A 135 -2.54 -1.98 26.69
C ALA A 135 -3.16 -0.87 25.81
N THR A 136 -3.13 0.35 26.35
CA THR A 136 -3.88 1.51 25.83
C THR A 136 -3.01 2.74 25.53
N THR A 137 -1.79 2.81 26.09
CA THR A 137 -0.84 3.90 25.78
C THR A 137 -0.42 3.79 24.32
N VAL A 138 -0.69 4.81 23.50
CA VAL A 138 -0.33 4.80 22.07
C VAL A 138 1.16 5.05 21.90
N HIS A 139 1.89 3.99 21.56
CA HIS A 139 3.31 4.04 21.21
C HIS A 139 3.49 4.71 19.85
N ILE A 140 2.83 4.18 18.80
CA ILE A 140 2.81 4.82 17.48
C ILE A 140 1.56 4.43 16.66
N ASP A 141 0.91 5.44 16.05
CA ASP A 141 -0.22 5.25 15.13
C ASP A 141 0.19 5.67 13.71
N PHE A 142 0.28 4.70 12.80
CA PHE A 142 0.74 4.94 11.42
C PHE A 142 -0.27 5.75 10.59
N LEU A 143 -1.57 5.62 10.89
CA LEU A 143 -2.61 6.44 10.25
C LEU A 143 -2.48 7.90 10.70
N LYS A 144 -2.29 8.13 12.02
CA LYS A 144 -2.10 9.46 12.60
C LYS A 144 -0.88 10.17 11.99
N GLU A 145 0.26 9.48 11.92
CA GLU A 145 1.47 10.02 11.30
C GLU A 145 1.30 10.30 9.81
N LEU A 146 0.82 9.33 9.03
CA LEU A 146 0.65 9.50 7.58
C LEU A 146 -0.36 10.61 7.28
N MET A 147 -1.48 10.70 8.00
CA MET A 147 -2.47 11.75 7.82
C MET A 147 -1.94 13.13 8.23
N THR A 148 -1.14 13.22 9.29
CA THR A 148 -0.44 14.45 9.70
C THR A 148 0.52 14.92 8.61
N ARG A 149 1.34 14.01 8.07
CA ARG A 149 2.27 14.29 6.95
C ARG A 149 1.52 14.64 5.66
N LEU A 150 0.40 13.98 5.34
CA LEU A 150 -0.42 14.25 4.15
C LEU A 150 -1.10 15.63 4.21
N ASN A 151 -1.62 16.02 5.38
CA ASN A 151 -2.45 17.22 5.55
C ASN A 151 -1.73 18.45 6.10
N LYS A 152 -0.42 18.38 6.40
CA LYS A 152 0.37 19.54 6.87
C LYS A 152 0.18 20.76 5.93
N GLY A 153 -0.24 21.88 6.51
CA GLY A 153 -0.51 23.16 5.83
C GLY A 153 -1.80 23.21 4.99
N LYS A 154 -2.29 22.08 4.46
CA LYS A 154 -3.58 22.00 3.75
C LYS A 154 -4.17 20.59 3.83
N LYS A 155 -5.42 20.48 4.25
CA LYS A 155 -6.20 19.24 4.22
C LYS A 155 -6.36 18.76 2.77
N ARG A 156 -5.61 17.71 2.41
CA ARG A 156 -5.53 17.10 1.07
C ARG A 156 -6.26 15.76 1.00
N TYR A 157 -6.26 15.00 2.09
CA TYR A 157 -6.94 13.69 2.19
C TYR A 157 -7.81 13.63 3.45
N ARG A 158 -8.91 12.88 3.34
CA ARG A 158 -9.77 12.45 4.46
C ARG A 158 -9.77 10.93 4.53
N VAL A 159 -9.93 10.38 5.72
CA VAL A 159 -10.35 8.98 5.86
C VAL A 159 -11.77 8.83 5.28
N VAL A 160 -12.03 7.71 4.64
CA VAL A 160 -13.38 7.26 4.25
C VAL A 160 -13.90 6.27 5.29
N LYS A 161 -13.07 5.28 5.64
CA LYS A 161 -13.32 4.26 6.67
C LYS A 161 -11.99 3.59 7.04
N VAL A 162 -11.92 3.12 8.28
CA VAL A 162 -10.92 2.19 8.81
C VAL A 162 -11.62 0.86 9.04
N GLN A 163 -10.99 -0.23 8.62
CA GLN A 163 -11.32 -1.59 9.04
C GLN A 163 -10.23 -2.05 10.01
N ASN A 164 -10.62 -2.60 11.16
CA ASN A 164 -9.68 -3.25 12.08
C ASN A 164 -9.58 -4.73 11.70
N GLU A 165 -8.39 -5.29 11.83
CA GLU A 165 -8.12 -6.71 11.64
C GLU A 165 -7.47 -7.25 12.93
N PHE A 166 -6.51 -8.16 12.79
CA PHE A 166 -5.68 -8.70 13.87
C PHE A 166 -5.35 -7.68 14.97
N ASP A 167 -5.84 -7.94 16.18
CA ASP A 167 -5.53 -7.20 17.41
C ASP A 167 -5.00 -8.20 18.44
N PHE A 168 -3.75 -8.03 18.87
CA PHE A 168 -3.08 -8.95 19.79
C PHE A 168 -2.18 -8.18 20.75
N GLU A 169 -2.23 -8.57 22.02
CA GLU A 169 -1.57 -7.96 23.18
C GLU A 169 -0.89 -9.08 23.96
N ALA A 170 0.40 -8.93 24.26
CA ALA A 170 1.17 -9.90 25.04
C ALA A 170 2.41 -9.26 25.69
N PRO A 171 2.96 -9.87 26.76
CA PRO A 171 4.17 -9.38 27.41
C PRO A 171 5.41 -9.37 26.49
N ALA A 172 6.31 -8.43 26.75
CA ALA A 172 7.53 -8.19 26.02
C ALA A 172 8.66 -7.80 27.00
N ASP A 173 9.89 -8.24 26.73
CA ASP A 173 11.14 -7.75 27.33
C ASP A 173 11.64 -6.58 26.46
N TYR A 174 11.12 -5.38 26.71
CA TYR A 174 11.28 -4.23 25.80
C TYR A 174 12.63 -3.51 25.96
N ASN A 175 13.18 -3.46 27.18
CA ASN A 175 14.48 -2.86 27.47
C ASN A 175 15.67 -3.77 27.09
N GLY A 176 15.51 -5.10 27.04
CA GLY A 176 16.57 -6.07 26.77
C GLY A 176 17.41 -6.44 28.01
N VAL A 177 16.88 -6.26 29.21
CA VAL A 177 17.55 -6.49 30.49
C VAL A 177 17.13 -7.83 31.09
N GLU A 178 18.09 -8.58 31.63
CA GLU A 178 17.81 -9.84 32.30
C GLU A 178 17.46 -9.60 33.77
N GLY A 179 16.26 -10.04 34.19
CA GLY A 179 15.88 -10.10 35.61
C GLY A 179 15.15 -8.90 36.21
N ASP A 180 14.80 -7.86 35.44
CA ASP A 180 14.03 -6.69 35.94
C ASP A 180 12.55 -6.67 35.55
N GLY A 181 12.07 -7.70 34.86
CA GLY A 181 10.67 -7.90 34.51
C GLY A 181 9.78 -8.33 35.67
N ASN A 182 8.46 -8.31 35.46
CA ASN A 182 7.45 -8.57 36.49
C ASN A 182 6.41 -9.60 36.01
N LEU A 183 6.86 -10.83 35.77
CA LEU A 183 6.04 -11.99 35.36
C LEU A 183 6.19 -13.18 36.32
N PRO A 184 5.66 -13.10 37.56
CA PRO A 184 5.85 -14.12 38.60
C PRO A 184 5.48 -15.54 38.12
N GLY A 185 6.45 -16.45 38.20
CA GLY A 185 6.28 -17.85 37.80
C GLY A 185 6.25 -18.14 36.30
N ILE A 186 6.48 -17.13 35.44
CA ILE A 186 6.42 -17.27 33.96
C ILE A 186 7.74 -16.89 33.30
N ASN A 187 8.32 -15.73 33.64
CA ASN A 187 9.56 -15.20 33.08
C ASN A 187 10.08 -14.04 33.95
N SER A 188 11.37 -13.72 33.87
CA SER A 188 12.04 -12.69 34.69
C SER A 188 12.32 -11.37 33.97
N ASN A 189 11.93 -11.22 32.70
CA ASN A 189 12.40 -10.12 31.83
C ASN A 189 11.24 -9.27 31.25
N GLY A 190 10.04 -9.83 31.11
CA GLY A 190 8.90 -9.09 30.57
C GLY A 190 8.43 -8.00 31.53
N GLU A 191 8.65 -6.73 31.15
CA GLU A 191 8.40 -5.56 32.00
C GLU A 191 7.21 -4.71 31.51
N ILE A 192 6.81 -4.86 30.23
CA ILE A 192 5.59 -4.27 29.66
C ILE A 192 4.80 -5.26 28.79
N ASP A 193 3.53 -4.94 28.51
CA ASP A 193 2.79 -5.53 27.41
C ASP A 193 2.93 -4.71 26.12
N GLY A 194 3.17 -5.39 25.01
CA GLY A 194 3.15 -4.85 23.66
C GLY A 194 1.88 -5.28 22.92
N ARG A 195 1.21 -4.34 22.24
CA ARG A 195 -0.01 -4.59 21.48
C ARG A 195 0.02 -4.03 20.07
N LEU A 196 -0.29 -4.89 19.10
CA LEU A 196 -0.50 -4.53 17.70
C LEU A 196 -1.99 -4.60 17.37
N THR A 197 -2.52 -3.52 16.80
CA THR A 197 -3.78 -3.54 16.03
C THR A 197 -3.48 -3.27 14.55
N MET A 198 -3.72 -4.26 13.70
CA MET A 198 -3.65 -4.14 12.24
C MET A 198 -4.93 -3.49 11.70
N ARG A 199 -4.78 -2.67 10.66
CA ARG A 199 -5.88 -1.90 10.06
C ARG A 199 -5.71 -1.76 8.56
N ASP A 200 -6.82 -1.79 7.84
CA ASP A 200 -6.94 -1.44 6.42
C ASP A 200 -7.73 -0.13 6.28
N VAL A 201 -7.33 0.76 5.37
CA VAL A 201 -7.87 2.14 5.32
C VAL A 201 -8.08 2.65 3.90
N ILE A 202 -9.27 3.17 3.61
CA ILE A 202 -9.51 3.98 2.39
C ILE A 202 -9.40 5.47 2.72
N LEU A 203 -8.58 6.19 1.96
CA LEU A 203 -8.51 7.64 1.93
C LEU A 203 -9.12 8.22 0.65
N ALA A 204 -9.74 9.40 0.75
CA ALA A 204 -10.28 10.15 -0.39
C ALA A 204 -9.71 11.57 -0.46
N LYS A 205 -9.45 12.04 -1.68
CA LYS A 205 -8.87 13.37 -1.94
C LYS A 205 -9.88 14.50 -1.73
N VAL A 206 -9.54 15.43 -0.85
CA VAL A 206 -10.37 16.60 -0.51
C VAL A 206 -10.31 17.64 -1.64
N GLY A 207 -11.45 18.27 -1.95
CA GLY A 207 -11.57 19.27 -3.02
C GLY A 207 -11.56 18.72 -4.45
N ALA A 208 -11.21 17.45 -4.67
CA ALA A 208 -11.14 16.83 -6.00
C ALA A 208 -12.48 16.30 -6.54
N GLY A 209 -13.59 16.60 -5.87
CA GLY A 209 -14.93 16.13 -6.25
C GLY A 209 -15.18 14.64 -5.98
N VAL A 210 -14.52 14.06 -4.96
CA VAL A 210 -14.62 12.63 -4.60
C VAL A 210 -15.73 12.41 -3.56
N LYS A 211 -16.88 11.90 -4.01
CA LYS A 211 -17.98 11.42 -3.17
C LYS A 211 -17.84 9.91 -2.95
N THR A 212 -18.29 9.44 -1.78
CA THR A 212 -18.23 8.03 -1.36
C THR A 212 -19.56 7.64 -0.70
N LYS A 213 -20.10 6.45 -0.99
CA LYS A 213 -21.30 5.88 -0.36
C LYS A 213 -21.12 4.37 -0.18
N ASN A 214 -22.13 3.66 0.35
CA ASN A 214 -22.13 2.20 0.48
C ASN A 214 -20.85 1.64 1.11
N VAL A 215 -20.30 2.37 2.08
CA VAL A 215 -19.01 2.04 2.70
C VAL A 215 -19.23 0.82 3.59
N LYS A 216 -18.59 -0.29 3.25
CA LYS A 216 -18.75 -1.59 3.90
C LYS A 216 -17.39 -2.15 4.29
N SER A 217 -17.34 -2.90 5.38
CA SER A 217 -16.16 -3.66 5.78
C SER A 217 -16.57 -4.82 6.68
N GLY A 218 -15.65 -5.76 6.87
CA GLY A 218 -15.83 -6.89 7.78
C GLY A 218 -14.60 -7.78 7.81
N ASN A 219 -14.66 -8.79 8.67
CA ASN A 219 -13.60 -9.78 8.87
C ASN A 219 -14.01 -11.09 8.16
N TYR A 220 -13.05 -11.93 7.78
CA TYR A 220 -13.35 -13.22 7.14
C TYR A 220 -13.66 -14.29 8.19
N ASN A 221 -14.71 -15.10 7.95
CA ASN A 221 -15.10 -16.19 8.86
C ASN A 221 -14.06 -17.33 8.93
N THR A 222 -13.24 -17.49 7.89
CA THR A 222 -12.12 -18.44 7.88
C THR A 222 -10.90 -17.76 8.50
N ILE A 223 -10.63 -18.08 9.77
CA ILE A 223 -9.51 -17.54 10.54
C ILE A 223 -8.31 -18.49 10.43
N TYR A 224 -7.10 -17.93 10.29
CA TYR A 224 -5.85 -18.66 10.48
C TYR A 224 -5.46 -18.60 11.95
N THR A 225 -5.34 -19.75 12.62
CA THR A 225 -5.04 -19.81 14.05
C THR A 225 -3.77 -20.64 14.30
N PRO A 226 -2.57 -20.07 14.10
CA PRO A 226 -1.32 -20.68 14.54
C PRO A 226 -1.29 -20.84 16.06
N VAL A 227 -0.55 -21.84 16.54
CA VAL A 227 -0.21 -22.00 17.96
C VAL A 227 1.21 -21.46 18.15
N ILE A 228 1.34 -20.36 18.89
CA ILE A 228 2.61 -19.66 19.13
C ILE A 228 2.97 -19.86 20.60
N SER A 229 4.08 -20.54 20.90
CA SER A 229 4.49 -20.90 22.28
C SER A 229 3.35 -21.51 23.13
N GLY A 230 2.53 -22.36 22.51
CA GLY A 230 1.38 -23.03 23.15
C GLY A 230 0.06 -22.25 23.15
N ILE A 231 0.07 -20.96 22.77
CA ILE A 231 -1.11 -20.10 22.72
C ILE A 231 -1.74 -20.12 21.30
N PRO A 232 -3.03 -20.45 21.13
CA PRO A 232 -3.72 -20.33 19.84
C PRO A 232 -4.05 -18.86 19.54
N VAL A 233 -3.42 -18.29 18.51
CA VAL A 233 -3.53 -16.86 18.17
C VAL A 233 -4.40 -16.69 16.93
N ASN A 234 -5.61 -16.12 17.09
CA ASN A 234 -6.53 -15.88 15.97
C ASN A 234 -6.04 -14.72 15.08
N VAL A 235 -5.50 -15.06 13.90
CA VAL A 235 -5.01 -14.09 12.92
C VAL A 235 -6.17 -13.60 12.05
N GLU A 236 -6.91 -12.63 12.57
CA GLU A 236 -7.99 -11.98 11.82
C GLU A 236 -7.47 -11.25 10.57
N ARG A 237 -8.26 -11.35 9.49
CA ARG A 237 -8.10 -10.63 8.22
C ARG A 237 -9.45 -10.10 7.79
N GLY A 238 -9.46 -9.00 7.05
CA GLY A 238 -10.69 -8.33 6.66
C GLY A 238 -10.69 -7.81 5.23
N TRP A 239 -11.76 -7.07 4.94
CA TRP A 239 -12.00 -6.43 3.66
C TRP A 239 -12.67 -5.07 3.89
N LEU A 240 -12.46 -4.15 2.95
CA LEU A 240 -12.97 -2.79 3.02
C LEU A 240 -13.31 -2.30 1.61
N SER A 241 -14.54 -1.82 1.41
CA SER A 241 -15.04 -1.32 0.13
C SER A 241 -15.92 -0.08 0.27
N ALA A 242 -16.05 0.69 -0.81
CA ALA A 242 -16.92 1.85 -0.91
C ALA A 242 -17.21 2.20 -2.37
N ASP A 243 -18.48 2.39 -2.72
CA ASP A 243 -18.86 3.04 -3.98
C ASP A 243 -18.25 4.46 -4.02
N ALA A 244 -17.59 4.81 -5.12
CA ALA A 244 -17.00 6.12 -5.32
C ALA A 244 -17.53 6.83 -6.57
N LYS A 245 -17.63 8.16 -6.50
CA LYS A 245 -17.93 9.03 -7.65
C LYS A 245 -16.96 10.19 -7.66
N VAL A 246 -16.17 10.28 -8.72
CA VAL A 246 -15.12 11.29 -8.90
C VAL A 246 -15.58 12.30 -9.95
N ARG A 247 -15.69 13.57 -9.54
CA ARG A 247 -16.04 14.72 -10.40
C ARG A 247 -17.39 14.48 -11.10
N LYS A 248 -17.43 14.52 -12.45
CA LYS A 248 -18.65 14.28 -13.26
C LYS A 248 -18.80 12.83 -13.75
N GLY A 249 -18.07 11.87 -13.15
CA GLY A 249 -18.16 10.45 -13.49
C GLY A 249 -19.47 9.78 -13.06
N LYS A 250 -19.63 8.51 -13.45
CA LYS A 250 -20.59 7.58 -12.84
C LYS A 250 -20.11 7.21 -11.42
N TRP A 251 -20.96 6.48 -10.68
CA TRP A 251 -20.49 5.68 -9.56
C TRP A 251 -19.75 4.44 -10.09
N PHE A 252 -18.78 3.98 -9.33
CA PHE A 252 -17.98 2.75 -9.51
C PHE A 252 -17.53 2.24 -8.14
#